data_AF-A0A352WXS3-F1
#
_entry.id   AF-A0A352WXS3-F1
#
_cell.length_a   1.000
_cell.length_b   1.000
_cell.length_c   1.000
_cell.angle_alpha   90.00
_cell.angle_beta   90.00
_cell.angle_gamma   90.00
#
_symmetry.space_group_name_H-M   'P 1'
#
loop_
_entity.id
_entity.type
_entity.pdbx_description
1 polymer ?
#
loop_
_entity_poly.entity_id
_entity_poly.type
_entity_poly.pdbx_seq_one_letter_code
_entity_poly.pdbx_strand_id
1 'polypeptide(L)'
;CICIPGTIDNDITATDYSIGFDTALDTIMEMVDRLKDTCVSHARCSIVEVMGRGAGLLALYSGLACGAAGIIVKEKCFDEEIFFEKMRESKQKGRRDFVVIVSENMGEHFAEDLCKRITEETGIYTRFARLAHVQRGGVPTVRDRVTASRMGCEAVQLLMKGVSNVVVCERHNDIVTYDINFALRLDELYKGKMSIQEIEAIPHDDYLKMMEIIKERQDEFNQIHRINTIFTL
;
A
#
# COMPACT_ATOMS: atom_id res chain seq x y z
N CYS A 1 14.30 17.11 18.12
CA CYS A 1 14.66 16.23 16.99
C CYS A 1 13.90 16.66 15.74
N ILE A 2 14.33 16.20 14.56
CA ILE A 2 13.58 16.32 13.30
C ILE A 2 13.43 14.91 12.73
N CYS A 3 12.23 14.56 12.29
CA CYS A 3 11.89 13.23 11.81
C CYS A 3 11.64 13.23 10.29
N ILE A 4 11.93 12.11 9.64
CA ILE A 4 11.65 11.89 8.22
C ILE A 4 10.93 10.53 8.09
N PRO A 5 9.77 10.45 7.41
CA PRO A 5 9.05 9.21 7.13
C PRO A 5 9.87 8.20 6.33
N GLY A 6 10.35 7.14 6.99
CA GLY A 6 11.07 6.02 6.37
C GLY A 6 10.34 4.70 6.62
N THR A 7 9.48 4.30 5.70
CA THR A 7 8.69 3.06 5.75
C THR A 7 8.32 2.65 4.33
N ILE A 8 8.22 1.36 4.07
CA ILE A 8 7.74 0.83 2.79
C ILE A 8 6.21 0.69 2.77
N ASP A 9 5.54 0.84 3.90
CA ASP A 9 4.10 0.57 4.04
C ASP A 9 3.24 1.77 3.59
N ASN A 10 3.87 2.96 3.46
CA ASN A 10 3.22 4.26 3.24
C ASN A 10 2.07 4.57 4.20
N ASP A 11 2.25 4.17 5.46
CA ASP A 11 1.21 4.13 6.49
C ASP A 11 1.26 5.32 7.47
N ILE A 12 2.05 6.36 7.18
CA ILE A 12 2.12 7.59 7.98
C ILE A 12 1.18 8.63 7.39
N THR A 13 0.07 8.92 8.09
CA THR A 13 -1.00 9.78 7.55
C THR A 13 -0.57 11.21 7.22
N ALA A 14 0.43 11.75 7.91
CA ALA A 14 0.89 13.13 7.69
C ALA A 14 1.63 13.37 6.35
N THR A 15 1.98 12.30 5.62
CA THR A 15 2.72 12.36 4.36
C THR A 15 2.00 11.57 3.28
N ASP A 16 2.01 12.07 2.05
CA ASP A 16 1.48 11.32 0.90
C ASP A 16 2.45 10.20 0.49
N TYR A 17 3.74 10.42 0.79
CA TYR A 17 4.85 9.57 0.38
C TYR A 17 5.84 9.34 1.51
N SER A 18 6.29 8.11 1.66
CA SER A 18 7.34 7.70 2.60
C SER A 18 8.53 7.12 1.86
N ILE A 19 9.73 7.39 2.38
CA ILE A 19 10.97 6.93 1.76
C ILE A 19 11.04 5.40 1.86
N GLY A 20 11.21 4.76 0.71
CA GLY A 20 11.25 3.32 0.51
C GLY A 20 10.01 2.75 -0.17
N PHE A 21 8.91 3.51 -0.24
CA PHE A 21 7.66 3.02 -0.83
C PHE A 21 7.81 2.63 -2.30
N ASP A 22 8.36 3.53 -3.13
CA ASP A 22 8.54 3.29 -4.57
C ASP A 22 9.57 2.17 -4.83
N THR A 23 10.65 2.10 -4.05
CA THR A 23 11.63 0.99 -4.13
C THR A 23 11.02 -0.36 -3.79
N ALA A 24 10.12 -0.41 -2.80
CA ALA A 24 9.39 -1.64 -2.49
C ALA A 24 8.44 -2.03 -3.62
N LEU A 25 7.73 -1.06 -4.22
CA LEU A 25 6.86 -1.30 -5.38
C LEU A 25 7.63 -1.86 -6.57
N ASP A 26 8.77 -1.26 -6.92
CA ASP A 26 9.65 -1.75 -8.00
C ASP A 26 10.11 -3.19 -7.74
N THR A 27 10.49 -3.49 -6.50
CA THR A 27 10.90 -4.85 -6.13
C THR A 27 9.75 -5.84 -6.24
N ILE A 28 8.54 -5.48 -5.79
CA ILE A 28 7.35 -6.34 -5.93
C ILE A 28 7.05 -6.59 -7.40
N MET A 29 7.06 -5.53 -8.22
CA MET A 29 6.81 -5.62 -9.65
C MET A 29 7.79 -6.58 -10.33
N GLU A 30 9.09 -6.44 -10.05
CA GLU A 30 10.11 -7.34 -10.61
C GLU A 30 9.87 -8.81 -10.21
N MET A 31 9.49 -9.06 -8.95
CA MET A 31 9.20 -10.41 -8.48
C MET A 31 7.92 -10.98 -9.12
N VAL A 32 6.88 -10.16 -9.26
CA VAL A 32 5.62 -10.55 -9.90
C VAL A 32 5.82 -10.86 -11.37
N ASP A 33 6.59 -10.05 -12.10
CA ASP A 33 6.87 -10.28 -13.52
C ASP A 33 7.62 -11.60 -13.73
N ARG A 34 8.61 -11.90 -12.88
CA ARG A 34 9.31 -13.20 -12.89
C ARG A 34 8.36 -14.38 -12.62
N LEU A 35 7.35 -14.20 -11.76
CA LEU A 35 6.32 -15.22 -11.53
C LEU A 35 5.41 -15.40 -12.76
N LYS A 36 5.04 -14.29 -13.43
CA LYS A 36 4.18 -14.31 -14.62
C LYS A 36 4.81 -15.06 -15.80
N ASP A 37 6.11 -14.90 -16.03
CA ASP A 37 6.83 -15.63 -17.09
C ASP A 37 6.60 -17.14 -17.01
N THR A 38 6.51 -17.69 -15.79
CA THR A 38 6.24 -19.12 -15.56
C THR A 38 4.75 -19.50 -15.60
N CYS A 39 3.85 -18.52 -15.44
CA CYS A 39 2.40 -18.73 -15.44
C CYS A 39 1.82 -18.87 -16.85
N VAL A 40 2.30 -18.08 -17.81
CA VAL A 40 1.81 -18.06 -19.20
C VAL A 40 1.87 -19.44 -19.85
N SER A 41 2.94 -20.20 -19.59
CA SER A 41 3.18 -21.53 -20.17
C SER A 41 2.19 -22.60 -19.69
N HIS A 42 1.53 -22.38 -18.54
CA HIS A 42 0.71 -23.41 -17.89
C HIS A 42 -0.70 -22.95 -17.52
N ALA A 43 -1.10 -21.73 -17.88
CA ALA A 43 -2.40 -21.14 -17.51
C ALA A 43 -2.66 -21.22 -15.99
N ARG A 44 -1.72 -20.71 -15.19
CA ARG A 44 -1.72 -20.79 -13.71
C ARG A 44 -2.06 -19.46 -13.06
N CYS A 45 -2.42 -19.53 -11.79
CA CYS A 45 -2.55 -18.38 -10.91
C CYS A 45 -1.43 -18.35 -9.86
N SER A 46 -0.90 -17.17 -9.59
CA SER A 46 -0.01 -16.93 -8.45
C SER A 46 -0.68 -15.95 -7.48
N ILE A 47 -0.91 -16.38 -6.24
CA ILE A 47 -1.21 -15.47 -5.14
C ILE A 47 0.12 -14.99 -4.56
N VAL A 48 0.33 -13.68 -4.56
CA VAL A 48 1.53 -13.02 -4.07
C VAL A 48 1.19 -12.23 -2.82
N GLU A 49 1.74 -12.63 -1.67
CA GLU A 49 1.62 -11.88 -0.42
C GLU A 49 2.69 -10.80 -0.33
N VAL A 50 2.25 -9.56 -0.18
CA VAL A 50 3.08 -8.36 -0.06
C VAL A 50 3.08 -7.82 1.35
N MET A 51 4.14 -7.10 1.72
CA MET A 51 4.22 -6.43 3.02
C MET A 51 3.24 -5.26 3.10
N GLY A 52 3.14 -4.63 4.26
CA GLY A 52 2.28 -3.46 4.47
C GLY A 52 1.87 -3.24 5.92
N ARG A 53 2.21 -4.15 6.84
CA ARG A 53 1.81 -4.11 8.25
C ARG A 53 0.31 -3.88 8.47
N GLY A 54 -0.51 -4.37 7.54
CA GLY A 54 -1.96 -4.18 7.54
C GLY A 54 -2.47 -2.92 6.84
N ALA A 55 -1.58 -2.09 6.28
CA ALA A 55 -1.92 -1.07 5.29
C ALA A 55 -1.89 -1.67 3.88
N GLY A 56 -2.94 -1.42 3.11
CA GLY A 56 -3.18 -1.99 1.78
C GLY A 56 -2.55 -1.21 0.63
N LEU A 57 -1.92 -0.05 0.87
CA LEU A 57 -1.38 0.80 -0.21
C LEU A 57 -0.34 0.07 -1.04
N LEU A 58 0.59 -0.66 -0.42
CA LEU A 58 1.60 -1.42 -1.14
C LEU A 58 0.97 -2.49 -2.06
N ALA A 59 -0.07 -3.17 -1.59
CA ALA A 59 -0.84 -4.15 -2.38
C ALA A 59 -1.63 -3.50 -3.52
N LEU A 60 -2.28 -2.36 -3.26
CA LEU A 60 -3.05 -1.62 -4.27
C LEU A 60 -2.18 -1.10 -5.40
N TYR A 61 -1.08 -0.41 -5.07
CA TYR A 61 -0.18 0.14 -6.07
C TYR A 61 0.54 -0.96 -6.86
N SER A 62 1.08 -1.98 -6.18
CA SER A 62 1.76 -3.08 -6.87
C SER A 62 0.82 -3.89 -7.75
N GLY A 63 -0.38 -4.21 -7.27
CA GLY A 63 -1.37 -4.94 -8.06
C GLY A 63 -1.86 -4.14 -9.26
N LEU A 64 -2.04 -2.83 -9.13
CA LEU A 64 -2.38 -1.96 -10.26
C LEU A 64 -1.25 -1.93 -11.28
N ALA A 65 -0.01 -1.69 -10.84
CA ALA A 65 1.17 -1.66 -11.71
C ALA A 65 1.39 -2.99 -12.45
N CYS A 66 1.11 -4.10 -11.78
CA CYS A 66 1.26 -5.44 -12.34
C CYS A 66 0.02 -5.90 -13.13
N GLY A 67 -1.08 -5.15 -13.23
CA GLY A 67 -2.31 -5.64 -13.84
C GLY A 67 -2.81 -6.95 -13.20
N ALA A 68 -2.75 -7.02 -11.88
CA ALA A 68 -3.21 -8.17 -11.10
C ALA A 68 -4.66 -8.51 -11.50
N ALA A 69 -5.04 -9.78 -11.44
CA ALA A 69 -6.41 -10.26 -11.58
C ALA A 69 -7.26 -9.97 -10.34
N GLY A 70 -6.63 -9.71 -9.18
CA GLY A 70 -7.32 -9.31 -7.96
C GLY A 70 -6.34 -8.69 -6.99
N ILE A 71 -6.82 -7.74 -6.18
CA ILE A 71 -6.06 -7.15 -5.09
C ILE A 71 -6.91 -7.25 -3.83
N ILE A 72 -6.35 -7.85 -2.79
CA ILE A 72 -7.06 -8.13 -1.55
C ILE A 72 -6.35 -7.42 -0.41
N VAL A 73 -7.08 -6.52 0.26
CA VAL A 73 -6.59 -5.65 1.34
C VAL A 73 -7.62 -5.60 2.47
N LYS A 74 -7.19 -5.24 3.69
CA LYS A 74 -8.07 -5.26 4.87
C LYS A 74 -9.13 -4.17 4.84
N GLU A 75 -8.81 -3.04 4.22
CA GLU A 75 -9.62 -1.83 4.20
C GLU A 75 -10.84 -1.95 3.28
N LYS A 76 -10.96 -3.06 2.53
CA LYS A 76 -12.01 -3.28 1.55
C LYS A 76 -12.60 -4.68 1.69
N CYS A 77 -13.93 -4.74 1.62
CA CYS A 77 -14.62 -6.01 1.58
C CYS A 77 -14.22 -6.80 0.33
N PHE A 78 -13.96 -8.09 0.51
CA PHE A 78 -13.61 -9.01 -0.55
C PHE A 78 -14.73 -10.05 -0.70
N ASP A 79 -15.38 -10.04 -1.86
CA ASP A 79 -16.41 -11.00 -2.23
C ASP A 79 -15.79 -12.09 -3.10
N GLU A 80 -15.65 -13.30 -2.53
CA GLU A 80 -15.01 -14.43 -3.20
C GLU A 80 -15.82 -14.94 -4.39
N GLU A 81 -17.15 -14.94 -4.30
CA GLU A 81 -18.01 -15.48 -5.35
C GLU A 81 -17.91 -14.65 -6.62
N ILE A 82 -18.04 -13.32 -6.48
CA ILE A 82 -17.87 -12.37 -7.58
C ILE A 82 -16.46 -12.47 -8.16
N PHE A 83 -15.45 -12.62 -7.30
CA PHE A 83 -14.06 -12.74 -7.73
C PHE A 83 -13.83 -14.03 -8.56
N PHE A 84 -14.32 -15.18 -8.10
CA PHE A 84 -14.17 -16.45 -8.83
C PHE A 84 -14.94 -16.46 -10.15
N GLU A 85 -16.13 -15.85 -10.20
CA GLU A 85 -16.90 -15.70 -11.43
C GLU A 85 -16.09 -14.95 -12.49
N LYS A 86 -15.58 -13.77 -12.14
CA LYS A 86 -14.75 -12.97 -13.04
C LYS A 86 -13.45 -13.67 -13.46
N MET A 87 -12.81 -14.43 -12.58
CA MET A 87 -11.65 -15.25 -12.95
C MET A 87 -12.00 -16.30 -14.01
N ARG A 88 -13.14 -16.98 -13.88
CA ARG A 88 -13.65 -17.95 -14.86
C ARG A 88 -13.92 -17.27 -16.21
N GLU A 89 -14.58 -16.11 -16.21
CA GLU A 89 -14.82 -15.33 -17.43
C GLU A 89 -13.52 -14.92 -18.12
N SER A 90 -12.55 -14.40 -17.37
CA SER A 90 -11.26 -13.98 -17.91
C SER A 90 -10.48 -15.15 -18.51
N LYS A 91 -10.55 -16.33 -17.88
CA LYS A 91 -9.98 -17.59 -18.42
C LYS A 91 -10.65 -18.00 -19.73
N GLN A 92 -11.99 -17.90 -19.82
CA GLN A 92 -12.75 -18.19 -21.04
C GLN A 92 -12.41 -17.21 -22.18
N LYS A 93 -12.14 -15.94 -21.84
CA LYS A 93 -11.65 -14.91 -22.78
C LYS A 93 -10.18 -15.12 -23.20
N GLY A 94 -9.50 -16.13 -22.66
CA GLY A 94 -8.16 -16.55 -23.07
C GLY A 94 -7.02 -16.03 -22.20
N ARG A 95 -7.28 -15.36 -21.07
CA ARG A 95 -6.23 -14.97 -20.12
C ARG A 95 -5.54 -16.22 -19.54
N ARG A 96 -4.21 -16.19 -19.45
CA ARG A 96 -3.37 -17.33 -18.98
C ARG A 96 -2.45 -16.98 -17.82
N ASP A 97 -2.34 -15.71 -17.49
CA ASP A 97 -1.43 -15.13 -16.51
C ASP A 97 -2.23 -14.47 -15.38
N PHE A 98 -2.66 -15.30 -14.43
CA PHE A 98 -3.39 -14.82 -13.25
C PHE A 98 -2.40 -14.51 -12.13
N VAL A 99 -2.43 -13.27 -11.65
CA VAL A 99 -1.72 -12.86 -10.44
C VAL A 99 -2.71 -12.21 -9.51
N VAL A 100 -2.70 -12.59 -8.24
CA VAL A 100 -3.55 -12.00 -7.21
C VAL A 100 -2.63 -11.45 -6.14
N ILE A 101 -2.73 -10.16 -5.85
CA ILE A 101 -1.93 -9.53 -4.79
C ILE A 101 -2.73 -9.52 -3.50
N VAL A 102 -2.11 -9.95 -2.41
CA VAL A 102 -2.74 -10.02 -1.08
C VAL A 102 -1.86 -9.29 -0.09
N SER A 103 -2.43 -8.35 0.66
CA SER A 103 -1.72 -7.72 1.77
C SER A 103 -1.40 -8.74 2.86
N GLU A 104 -0.26 -8.60 3.54
CA GLU A 104 0.02 -9.39 4.73
C GLU A 104 -1.00 -9.12 5.85
N ASN A 105 -1.02 -10.04 6.83
CA ASN A 105 -1.87 -10.00 8.02
C ASN A 105 -3.39 -10.15 7.78
N MET A 106 -3.86 -10.60 6.61
CA MET A 106 -5.30 -10.81 6.32
C MET A 106 -5.98 -11.90 7.19
N GLY A 107 -5.19 -12.73 7.88
CA GLY A 107 -5.64 -13.84 8.71
C GLY A 107 -4.59 -14.94 8.72
N GLU A 108 -4.66 -15.85 9.68
CA GLU A 108 -3.79 -17.03 9.68
C GLU A 108 -4.12 -17.89 8.45
N HIS A 109 -3.10 -18.24 7.67
CA HIS A 109 -3.21 -19.03 6.43
C HIS A 109 -4.15 -18.50 5.33
N PHE A 110 -4.59 -17.23 5.41
CA PHE A 110 -5.59 -16.66 4.49
C PHE A 110 -5.22 -16.86 3.01
N ALA A 111 -3.98 -16.52 2.64
CA ALA A 111 -3.51 -16.62 1.25
C ALA A 111 -3.33 -18.07 0.78
N GLU A 112 -2.84 -18.96 1.66
CA GLU A 112 -2.73 -20.39 1.34
C GLU A 112 -4.10 -21.05 1.14
N ASP A 113 -5.09 -20.71 1.97
CA ASP A 113 -6.44 -21.26 1.83
C ASP A 113 -7.17 -20.71 0.61
N LEU A 114 -6.96 -19.42 0.29
CA LEU A 114 -7.49 -18.84 -0.94
C LEU A 114 -6.92 -19.53 -2.19
N CYS A 115 -5.67 -20.01 -2.17
CA CYS A 115 -5.13 -20.80 -3.30
C CYS A 115 -5.92 -22.08 -3.55
N LYS A 116 -6.35 -22.77 -2.49
CA LYS A 116 -7.16 -23.99 -2.58
C LYS A 116 -8.53 -23.65 -3.16
N ARG A 117 -9.19 -22.63 -2.59
CA ARG A 117 -10.52 -22.18 -3.04
C ARG A 117 -10.52 -21.73 -4.50
N ILE A 118 -9.54 -20.92 -4.94
CA ILE A 118 -9.42 -20.54 -6.36
C ILE A 118 -9.27 -21.78 -7.25
N THR A 119 -8.44 -22.75 -6.84
CA THR A 119 -8.21 -23.96 -7.63
C THR A 119 -9.47 -24.81 -7.75
N GLU A 120 -10.19 -25.00 -6.64
CA GLU A 120 -11.44 -25.78 -6.57
C GLU A 120 -12.57 -25.12 -7.36
N GLU A 121 -12.76 -23.81 -7.19
CA GLU A 121 -13.90 -23.07 -7.75
C GLU A 121 -13.71 -22.66 -9.22
N THR A 122 -12.47 -22.43 -9.66
CA THR A 122 -12.19 -21.92 -11.02
C THR A 122 -11.49 -22.94 -11.92
N GLY A 123 -10.96 -24.02 -11.35
CA GLY A 123 -10.09 -24.97 -12.03
C GLY A 123 -8.78 -24.34 -12.53
N ILE A 124 -8.37 -23.18 -12.01
CA ILE A 124 -7.08 -22.55 -12.29
C ILE A 124 -6.11 -23.01 -11.20
N TYR A 125 -5.12 -23.81 -11.58
CA TYR A 125 -4.11 -24.27 -10.62
C TYR A 125 -3.36 -23.06 -10.04
N THR A 126 -3.48 -22.90 -8.72
CA THR A 126 -3.00 -21.71 -8.01
C THR A 126 -1.85 -22.05 -7.07
N ARG A 127 -0.83 -21.19 -7.05
CA ARG A 127 0.31 -21.30 -6.13
C ARG A 127 0.43 -20.04 -5.27
N PHE A 128 0.94 -20.25 -4.07
CA PHE A 128 1.26 -19.19 -3.13
C PHE A 128 2.74 -18.78 -3.23
N ALA A 129 3.01 -17.49 -3.22
CA ALA A 129 4.33 -16.90 -3.13
C ALA A 129 4.33 -15.80 -2.07
N ARG A 130 5.09 -16.00 -0.98
CA ARG A 130 5.35 -14.96 0.02
C ARG A 130 6.66 -14.27 -0.33
N LEU A 131 6.61 -12.99 -0.66
CA LEU A 131 7.83 -12.22 -0.98
C LEU A 131 8.68 -11.96 0.28
N ALA A 132 8.04 -11.79 1.43
CA ALA A 132 8.72 -11.48 2.71
C ALA A 132 9.66 -10.26 2.57
N HIS A 133 10.82 -10.31 3.21
CA HIS A 133 11.73 -9.17 3.38
C HIS A 133 12.46 -8.72 2.11
N VAL A 134 12.35 -9.45 0.98
CA VAL A 134 13.00 -9.02 -0.27
C VAL A 134 12.53 -7.64 -0.70
N GLN A 135 11.27 -7.29 -0.37
CA GLN A 135 10.63 -5.99 -0.64
C GLN A 135 11.27 -4.80 0.08
N ARG A 136 12.13 -5.05 1.08
CA ARG A 136 12.92 -4.02 1.77
C ARG A 136 14.34 -3.87 1.21
N GLY A 137 14.74 -4.77 0.32
CA GLY A 137 16.02 -4.74 -0.37
C GLY A 137 15.93 -4.05 -1.72
N GLY A 138 16.99 -4.16 -2.50
CA GLY A 138 17.06 -3.57 -3.85
C GLY A 138 17.79 -2.22 -3.89
N VAL A 139 17.75 -1.61 -5.07
CA VAL A 139 18.43 -0.35 -5.35
C VAL A 139 17.39 0.77 -5.28
N PRO A 140 17.61 1.83 -4.48
CA PRO A 140 16.63 2.91 -4.36
C PRO A 140 16.29 3.53 -5.72
N THR A 141 15.01 3.73 -5.99
CA THR A 141 14.52 4.33 -7.23
C THR A 141 14.87 5.82 -7.31
N VAL A 142 14.71 6.41 -8.50
CA VAL A 142 14.90 7.86 -8.67
C VAL A 142 13.95 8.64 -7.75
N ARG A 143 12.69 8.20 -7.64
CA ARG A 143 11.70 8.84 -6.79
C ARG A 143 12.14 8.85 -5.33
N ASP A 144 12.53 7.71 -4.78
CA ASP A 144 13.01 7.61 -3.41
C ASP A 144 14.26 8.46 -3.18
N ARG A 145 15.25 8.41 -4.08
CA ARG A 145 16.48 9.21 -3.97
C ARG A 145 16.22 10.71 -3.96
N VAL A 146 15.37 11.19 -4.87
CA VAL A 146 15.07 12.62 -5.00
C VAL A 146 14.27 13.09 -3.79
N THR A 147 13.22 12.37 -3.39
CA THR A 147 12.41 12.74 -2.22
C THR A 147 13.23 12.72 -0.94
N ALA A 148 14.02 11.67 -0.72
CA ALA A 148 14.90 11.57 0.45
C ALA A 148 15.91 12.73 0.49
N SER A 149 16.46 13.12 -0.66
CA SER A 149 17.39 14.25 -0.74
C SER A 149 16.71 15.58 -0.41
N ARG A 150 15.47 15.80 -0.92
CA ARG A 150 14.67 17.00 -0.63
C ARG A 150 14.31 17.07 0.87
N MET A 151 13.78 15.99 1.43
CA MET A 151 13.42 15.91 2.86
C MET A 151 14.65 16.07 3.77
N GLY A 152 15.77 15.43 3.42
CA GLY A 152 17.02 15.54 4.16
C GLY A 152 17.60 16.96 4.14
N CYS A 153 17.56 17.63 2.98
CA CYS A 153 17.98 19.03 2.87
C CYS A 153 17.15 19.94 3.78
N GLU A 154 15.82 19.82 3.74
CA GLU A 154 14.93 20.61 4.59
C GLU A 154 15.17 20.32 6.08
N ALA A 155 15.35 19.06 6.46
CA ALA A 155 15.67 18.69 7.84
C ALA A 155 16.95 19.38 8.34
N VAL A 156 18.02 19.40 7.54
CA VAL A 156 19.26 20.10 7.91
C VAL A 156 19.04 21.61 8.04
N GLN A 157 18.31 22.22 7.12
CA GLN A 157 18.01 23.66 7.18
C GLN A 157 17.22 24.03 8.44
N LEU A 158 16.24 23.21 8.82
CA LEU A 158 15.45 23.41 10.04
C LEU A 158 16.31 23.28 11.29
N LEU A 159 17.22 22.30 11.35
CA LEU A 159 18.18 22.16 12.45
C LEU A 159 19.07 23.40 12.57
N MET A 160 19.58 23.93 11.46
CA MET A 160 20.39 25.15 11.44
C MET A 160 19.61 26.39 11.91
N LYS A 161 18.29 26.42 11.67
CA LYS A 161 17.39 27.47 12.17
C LYS A 161 17.00 27.29 13.64
N GLY A 162 17.48 26.24 14.32
CA GLY A 162 17.12 25.92 15.71
C GLY A 162 15.72 25.33 15.89
N VAL A 163 15.07 24.92 14.80
CA VAL A 163 13.75 24.27 14.84
C VAL A 163 13.89 22.84 15.35
N SER A 164 12.90 22.39 16.11
CA SER A 164 12.82 21.01 16.61
C SER A 164 11.36 20.58 16.76
N ASN A 165 11.15 19.29 17.02
CA ASN A 165 9.84 18.68 17.22
C ASN A 165 8.96 18.66 15.97
N VAL A 166 9.58 18.53 14.79
CA VAL A 166 8.86 18.50 13.51
C VAL A 166 9.18 17.24 12.72
N VAL A 167 8.21 16.81 11.90
CA VAL A 167 8.38 15.81 10.86
C VAL A 167 8.35 16.50 9.50
N VAL A 168 9.32 16.15 8.63
CA VAL A 168 9.39 16.62 7.25
C VAL A 168 8.62 15.62 6.39
N CYS A 169 7.52 16.06 5.80
CA CYS A 169 6.62 15.25 4.99
C CYS A 169 6.59 15.76 3.55
N GLU A 170 6.06 14.93 2.65
CA GLU A 170 5.70 15.37 1.32
C GLU A 170 4.18 15.38 1.20
N ARG A 171 3.62 16.50 0.74
CA ARG A 171 2.19 16.66 0.51
C ARG A 171 2.00 17.40 -0.81
N HIS A 172 1.18 16.86 -1.71
CA HIS A 172 0.97 17.45 -3.04
C HIS A 172 2.28 17.73 -3.83
N ASN A 173 3.27 16.82 -3.71
CA ASN A 173 4.64 16.95 -4.25
C ASN A 173 5.52 18.07 -3.63
N ASP A 174 5.01 18.80 -2.64
CA ASP A 174 5.75 19.81 -1.91
C ASP A 174 6.28 19.26 -0.59
N ILE A 175 7.44 19.77 -0.17
CA ILE A 175 7.99 19.45 1.15
C ILE A 175 7.33 20.37 2.17
N VAL A 176 6.69 19.75 3.16
CA VAL A 176 5.98 20.43 4.23
C VAL A 176 6.46 19.92 5.58
N THR A 177 6.17 20.67 6.64
CA THR A 177 6.53 20.30 8.01
C THR A 177 5.31 20.29 8.90
N TYR A 178 5.20 19.29 9.76
CA TYR A 178 4.20 19.22 10.81
C TYR A 178 4.86 19.08 12.17
N ASP A 179 4.21 19.57 13.23
CA ASP A 179 4.60 19.20 14.59
C ASP A 179 4.49 17.67 14.76
N ILE A 180 5.44 17.06 15.47
CA ILE A 180 5.46 15.61 15.66
C ILE A 180 4.20 15.12 16.38
N ASN A 181 3.71 15.85 17.39
CA ASN A 181 2.51 15.45 18.12
C ASN A 181 1.26 15.58 17.25
N PHE A 182 1.21 16.60 16.38
CA PHE A 182 0.15 16.70 15.37
C PHE A 182 0.16 15.47 14.46
N ALA A 183 1.32 15.09 13.93
CA ALA A 183 1.43 13.94 13.03
C ALA A 183 1.06 12.61 13.71
N LEU A 184 1.47 12.41 14.97
CA LEU A 184 1.13 11.22 15.75
C LEU A 184 -0.37 11.13 16.03
N ARG A 185 -0.99 12.24 16.47
CA ARG A 185 -2.44 12.29 16.67
C ARG A 185 -3.18 12.06 15.36
N LEU A 186 -2.75 12.68 14.27
CA LEU A 186 -3.34 12.44 12.95
C LEU A 186 -3.32 10.95 12.57
N ASP A 187 -2.21 10.25 12.83
CA ASP A 187 -2.07 8.82 12.58
C ASP A 187 -3.02 7.97 13.44
N GLU A 188 -3.11 8.27 14.73
CA GLU A 188 -4.03 7.59 15.66
C GLU A 188 -5.50 7.83 15.30
N LEU A 189 -5.86 9.05 14.89
CA LEU A 189 -7.21 9.41 14.49
C LEU A 189 -7.59 8.66 13.21
N TYR A 190 -6.72 8.67 12.20
CA TYR A 190 -6.93 7.94 10.95
C TYR A 190 -7.10 6.43 11.18
N LYS A 191 -6.30 5.85 12.08
CA LYS A 191 -6.31 4.43 12.40
C LYS A 191 -7.40 4.04 13.42
N GLY A 192 -8.24 4.99 13.86
CA GLY A 192 -9.32 4.74 14.82
C GLY A 192 -8.83 4.29 16.20
N LYS A 193 -7.63 4.73 16.61
CA LYS A 193 -7.00 4.35 17.88
C LYS A 193 -7.25 5.31 19.02
N MET A 194 -7.88 6.47 18.76
CA MET A 194 -8.24 7.44 19.79
C MET A 194 -9.57 7.14 20.45
N SER A 195 -9.63 7.43 21.74
CA SER A 195 -10.87 7.56 22.51
C SER A 195 -11.59 8.88 22.22
N ILE A 196 -12.88 8.94 22.54
CA ILE A 196 -13.71 10.15 22.36
C ILE A 196 -13.10 11.35 23.11
N GLN A 197 -12.58 11.14 24.31
CA GLN A 197 -11.98 12.18 25.15
C GLN A 197 -10.71 12.76 24.51
N GLU A 198 -9.90 11.92 23.86
CA GLU A 198 -8.70 12.38 23.16
C GLU A 198 -9.05 13.20 21.92
N ILE A 199 -10.11 12.83 21.20
CA ILE A 199 -10.62 13.58 20.04
C ILE A 199 -11.15 14.94 20.48
N GLU A 200 -11.94 14.99 21.56
CA GLU A 200 -12.48 16.25 22.11
C GLU A 200 -11.40 17.19 22.63
N ALA A 201 -10.23 16.66 23.01
CA ALA A 201 -9.08 17.45 23.46
C ALA A 201 -8.25 18.05 22.30
N ILE A 202 -8.55 17.73 21.04
CA ILE A 202 -7.86 18.30 19.88
C ILE A 202 -8.38 19.73 19.66
N PRO A 203 -7.48 20.73 19.53
CA PRO A 203 -7.88 22.09 19.16
C PRO A 203 -8.71 22.08 17.86
N HIS A 204 -9.77 22.89 17.81
CA HIS A 204 -10.73 22.84 16.70
C HIS A 204 -10.09 23.02 15.32
N ASP A 205 -9.15 23.96 15.19
CA ASP A 205 -8.44 24.22 13.93
C ASP A 205 -7.56 23.04 13.51
N ASP A 206 -6.88 22.40 14.47
CA ASP A 206 -6.07 21.21 14.21
C ASP A 206 -6.95 20.04 13.79
N TYR A 207 -8.11 19.86 14.44
CA TYR A 207 -9.06 18.81 14.09
C TYR A 207 -9.58 18.98 12.65
N LEU A 208 -9.97 20.19 12.25
CA LEU A 208 -10.40 20.47 10.88
C LEU A 208 -9.31 20.12 9.86
N LYS A 209 -8.07 20.54 10.13
CA LYS A 209 -6.91 20.22 9.28
C LYS A 209 -6.63 18.71 9.21
N MET A 210 -6.75 18.00 10.34
CA MET A 210 -6.58 16.54 10.38
C MET A 210 -7.66 15.87 9.53
N MET A 211 -8.92 16.29 9.64
CA MET A 211 -10.03 15.72 8.87
C MET A 211 -9.87 15.94 7.37
N GLU A 212 -9.32 17.09 6.95
CA GLU A 212 -8.98 17.34 5.54
C GLU A 212 -7.91 16.35 5.04
N ILE A 213 -6.80 16.19 5.77
CA ILE A 213 -5.74 15.25 5.41
C ILE A 213 -6.26 13.81 5.38
N ILE A 214 -7.06 13.41 6.38
CA ILE A 214 -7.67 12.07 6.44
C ILE A 214 -8.54 11.83 5.22
N LYS A 215 -9.39 12.79 4.86
CA LYS A 215 -10.29 12.68 3.70
C LYS A 215 -9.48 12.49 2.42
N GLU A 216 -8.45 13.28 2.20
CA GLU A 216 -7.60 13.14 1.01
C GLU A 216 -6.92 11.77 0.93
N ARG A 217 -6.39 11.26 2.05
CA ARG A 217 -5.79 9.92 2.09
C ARG A 217 -6.81 8.81 1.81
N GLN A 218 -8.02 8.94 2.33
CA GLN A 218 -9.12 8.02 2.03
C GLN A 218 -9.54 8.10 0.57
N ASP A 219 -9.64 9.30 0.01
CA ASP A 219 -10.02 9.53 -1.38
C ASP A 219 -8.97 8.96 -2.35
N GLU A 220 -7.67 9.13 -2.07
CA GLU A 220 -6.58 8.51 -2.82
C GLU A 220 -6.69 6.98 -2.81
N PHE A 221 -6.82 6.39 -1.61
CA PHE A 221 -6.96 4.95 -1.45
C PHE A 221 -8.17 4.40 -2.24
N ASN A 222 -9.32 5.09 -2.12
CA ASN A 222 -10.55 4.73 -2.81
C ASN A 222 -10.42 4.86 -4.32
N GLN A 223 -9.76 5.91 -4.81
CA GLN A 223 -9.53 6.14 -6.22
C GLN A 223 -8.69 5.01 -6.83
N ILE A 224 -7.58 4.64 -6.19
CA ILE A 224 -6.70 3.57 -6.67
C ILE A 224 -7.42 2.23 -6.66
N HIS A 225 -8.13 1.91 -5.57
CA HIS A 225 -8.95 0.71 -5.50
C HIS A 225 -10.02 0.67 -6.61
N ARG A 226 -10.65 1.80 -6.91
CA ARG A 226 -11.68 1.90 -7.96
C ARG A 226 -11.10 1.71 -9.36
N ILE A 227 -9.94 2.31 -9.65
CA ILE A 227 -9.21 2.08 -10.91
C ILE A 227 -8.97 0.58 -11.07
N ASN A 228 -8.46 -0.07 -10.03
CA ASN A 228 -8.26 -1.52 -10.05
C ASN A 228 -9.59 -2.26 -10.33
N THR A 229 -10.69 -1.93 -9.68
CA THR A 229 -11.97 -2.64 -9.90
C THR A 229 -12.53 -2.48 -11.32
N ILE A 230 -12.21 -1.38 -12.00
CA ILE A 230 -12.67 -1.09 -13.37
C ILE A 230 -11.79 -1.79 -14.42
N PHE A 231 -10.48 -1.80 -14.22
CA PHE A 231 -9.52 -2.33 -15.20
C PHE A 231 -9.13 -3.80 -14.96
N THR A 232 -9.47 -4.34 -13.79
CA THR A 232 -9.12 -5.69 -13.38
C THR A 232 -10.33 -6.61 -13.51
N LEU A 233 -10.24 -7.47 -14.54
CA LEU A 233 -11.14 -8.57 -14.98
C LEU A 233 -12.09 -8.24 -16.14
#